data_AF-A0A067R604-F1
#
_entry.id   AF-A0A067R604-F1
#
_cell.length_a   1.000
_cell.length_b   1.000
_cell.length_c   1.000
_cell.angle_alpha   90.00
_cell.angle_beta   90.00
_cell.angle_gamma   90.00
#
_symmetry.space_group_name_H-M   'P 1'
#
loop_
_entity.id
_entity.type
_entity.pdbx_description
1 polymer ?
#
loop_
_entity_poly.entity_id
_entity_poly.type
_entity_poly.pdbx_seq_one_letter_code
_entity_poly.pdbx_strand_id
1 'polypeptide(L)'
;MFTYSMAHLNFESENVTLVNSQCDMREQQLRDRSETRFKPINQHAVSKLRYVTSYVAVVLRLLLPVCLAMYYAWLRNQRTVVNGVRQQLGPAVLAVISLSSISGSVFLPSSKLDPILRTFKVIKFRPRQLVEQSENTQRADKVDTSEPERCVNCEVLYDPSPEQIRADVIFIHGLHGSLDKTWKQGNWDVRKVRTVPVPRKNSHDGKTCRSRSSQNGSFAEGNERRVDLSGDRVNNEREPYSTCWPRDWLPQDCPGVRIITLSYTTDPYLWRPLWMTKRNRTCMVERSREMMDHLMKIGVGKNPIIWVGHSKGGLFVKQMIVDAFESGDDNLTGFYYNTRGIMFYSVPHRGSPCADFNLPLLRQSVELTEVQKNCREVLELHTKFLSLIDKKLLQVEIFSFIETVQTFMAFLYIQIVSIESADLGIGELCGAPLDHRNICKPSSRQCFLYRELANLINRTV
;
A
#
# COMPACT_ATOMS: atom_id res chain seq x y z
N MET A 1 4.94 36.74 -0.44
CA MET A 1 5.11 37.39 0.88
C MET A 1 3.80 37.23 1.65
N PHE A 2 3.65 36.12 2.38
CA PHE A 2 2.62 35.92 3.41
C PHE A 2 3.24 34.98 4.45
N THR A 3 3.61 35.56 5.59
CA THR A 3 4.28 34.91 6.72
C THR A 3 3.23 34.25 7.62
N TYR A 4 3.36 32.94 7.82
CA TYR A 4 2.64 32.18 8.84
C TYR A 4 3.39 32.30 10.18
N SER A 5 2.76 32.87 11.20
CA SER A 5 3.28 32.90 12.57
C SER A 5 2.73 31.72 13.35
N MET A 6 3.60 30.78 13.73
CA MET A 6 3.31 29.73 14.70
C MET A 6 3.26 30.32 16.11
N ALA A 7 2.19 30.06 16.86
CA ALA A 7 2.13 30.32 18.30
C ALA A 7 2.62 29.07 19.06
N HIS A 8 3.77 29.21 19.71
CA HIS A 8 4.31 28.28 20.70
C HIS A 8 3.47 28.34 22.00
N LEU A 9 3.08 27.18 22.53
CA LEU A 9 2.55 27.05 23.89
C LEU A 9 3.72 26.74 24.82
N ASN A 10 4.13 27.72 25.64
CA ASN A 10 5.02 27.50 26.78
C ASN A 10 4.18 27.25 28.03
N PHE A 11 4.45 26.12 28.68
CA PHE A 11 3.99 25.78 30.02
C PHE A 11 5.06 26.24 31.00
N GLU A 12 4.78 27.24 31.82
CA GLU A 12 5.59 27.53 33.01
C GLU A 12 4.67 27.71 34.23
N SER A 13 5.05 26.98 35.26
CA SER A 13 4.48 26.91 36.60
C SER A 13 4.88 28.14 37.42
N GLU A 14 3.93 28.83 38.03
CA GLU A 14 4.23 29.83 39.05
C GLU A 14 3.84 29.36 40.46
N ASN A 15 4.82 29.54 41.34
CA ASN A 15 4.84 29.15 42.73
C ASN A 15 4.03 30.11 43.60
N VAL A 16 3.42 29.50 44.62
CA VAL A 16 2.77 30.12 45.77
C VAL A 16 3.77 31.01 46.54
N THR A 17 3.39 32.26 46.80
CA THR A 17 3.95 33.03 47.92
C THR A 17 2.83 33.71 48.69
N LEU A 18 2.65 33.30 49.93
CA LEU A 18 1.76 33.91 50.93
C LEU A 18 2.40 35.19 51.47
N VAL A 19 1.66 36.29 51.43
CA VAL A 19 1.86 37.44 52.34
C VAL A 19 0.49 37.87 52.86
N ASN A 20 0.26 37.62 54.14
CA ASN A 20 -0.86 38.16 54.91
C ASN A 20 -0.68 39.67 55.11
N SER A 21 -1.74 40.45 54.88
CA SER A 21 -1.92 41.72 55.60
C SER A 21 -3.40 41.99 55.83
N GLN A 22 -3.72 42.18 57.12
CA GLN A 22 -5.01 42.53 57.69
C GLN A 22 -5.73 43.66 56.94
N CYS A 23 -6.89 43.36 56.34
CA CYS A 23 -7.98 44.32 56.18
C CYS A 23 -9.29 43.60 55.82
N ASP A 24 -9.72 42.64 56.66
CA ASP A 24 -10.92 41.85 56.41
C ASP A 24 -11.75 41.74 57.68
N MET A 25 -12.65 42.71 57.93
CA MET A 25 -13.74 42.57 58.91
C MET A 25 -14.92 43.55 58.67
N ARG A 26 -15.01 44.24 57.52
CA ARG A 26 -16.14 45.15 57.22
C ARG A 26 -16.78 45.01 55.85
N GLU A 27 -16.25 44.20 54.93
CA GLU A 27 -16.90 43.93 53.63
C GLU A 27 -17.70 42.62 53.56
N GLN A 28 -17.59 41.74 54.56
CA GLN A 28 -18.34 40.47 54.59
C GLN A 28 -19.80 40.61 55.07
N GLN A 29 -20.17 41.69 55.77
CA GLN A 29 -21.54 41.86 56.28
C GLN A 29 -22.52 42.55 55.31
N LEU A 30 -22.04 43.09 54.20
CA LEU A 30 -22.91 43.72 53.17
C LEU A 30 -23.11 42.85 51.92
N ARG A 31 -22.43 41.70 51.84
CA ARG A 31 -22.58 40.73 50.74
C ARG A 31 -23.61 39.64 51.02
N ASP A 32 -24.17 39.59 52.23
CA ASP A 32 -25.08 38.53 52.70
C ASP A 32 -26.58 38.88 52.53
N ARG A 33 -26.90 39.91 51.72
CA ARG A 33 -28.29 40.34 51.46
C ARG A 33 -28.71 40.45 50.00
N SER A 34 -27.93 39.90 49.07
CA SER A 34 -28.30 39.90 47.64
C SER A 34 -27.95 38.62 46.87
N GLU A 35 -28.06 37.45 47.49
CA GLU A 35 -28.08 36.18 46.73
C GLU A 35 -29.52 35.75 46.43
N THR A 36 -30.10 36.39 45.42
CA THR A 36 -31.22 35.85 44.67
C THR A 36 -30.76 34.60 43.90
N ARG A 37 -31.10 33.43 44.45
CA ARG A 37 -31.48 32.18 43.76
C ARG A 37 -31.06 32.08 42.28
N PHE A 38 -29.84 31.61 42.00
CA PHE A 38 -29.49 30.95 40.74
C PHE A 38 -29.02 29.52 41.01
N LYS A 39 -29.73 28.54 40.42
CA LYS A 39 -29.34 27.12 40.49
C LYS A 39 -27.95 26.95 39.85
N PRO A 40 -27.06 26.10 40.40
CA PRO A 40 -25.77 25.83 39.78
C PRO A 40 -26.01 25.18 38.42
N ILE A 41 -25.59 25.84 37.35
CA ILE A 41 -25.57 25.25 36.01
C ILE A 41 -24.63 24.05 36.10
N ASN A 42 -25.16 22.88 35.74
CA ASN A 42 -24.47 21.60 35.85
C ASN A 42 -23.22 21.64 34.94
N GLN A 43 -22.06 22.03 35.50
CA GLN A 43 -20.82 22.27 34.75
C GLN A 43 -20.38 21.04 33.94
N HIS A 44 -20.75 19.86 34.42
CA HIS A 44 -20.53 18.59 33.72
C HIS A 44 -21.37 18.44 32.44
N ALA A 45 -22.58 19.01 32.40
CA ALA A 45 -23.41 19.03 31.19
C ALA A 45 -22.87 20.04 30.17
N VAL A 46 -22.35 21.18 30.64
CA VAL A 46 -21.74 22.20 29.77
C VAL A 46 -20.45 21.69 29.14
N SER A 47 -19.61 20.97 29.88
CA SER A 47 -18.38 20.36 29.34
C SER A 47 -18.67 19.26 28.32
N LYS A 48 -19.66 18.39 28.57
CA LYS A 48 -20.14 17.40 27.59
C LYS A 48 -20.67 18.07 26.32
N LEU A 49 -21.45 19.14 26.46
CA LEU A 49 -21.99 19.86 25.31
C LEU A 49 -20.89 20.53 24.49
N ARG A 50 -19.86 21.10 25.13
CA ARG A 50 -18.67 21.65 24.45
C ARG A 50 -17.85 20.58 23.73
N TYR A 51 -17.72 19.40 24.34
CA TYR A 51 -17.03 18.27 23.72
C TYR A 51 -17.79 17.76 22.48
N VAL A 52 -19.10 17.57 22.60
CA VAL A 52 -19.95 17.12 21.49
C VAL A 52 -19.98 18.15 20.36
N THR A 53 -20.11 19.44 20.66
CA THR A 53 -20.09 20.50 19.65
C THR A 53 -18.74 20.61 18.94
N SER A 54 -17.63 20.46 19.66
CA SER A 54 -16.29 20.42 19.06
C SER A 54 -16.10 19.20 18.16
N TYR A 55 -16.55 18.04 18.61
CA TYR A 55 -16.51 16.80 17.83
C TYR A 55 -17.35 16.90 16.55
N VAL A 56 -18.60 17.37 16.66
CA VAL A 56 -19.49 17.61 15.51
C VAL A 56 -18.88 18.63 14.55
N ALA A 57 -18.26 19.70 15.06
CA ALA A 57 -17.59 20.69 14.21
C ALA A 57 -16.40 20.12 13.45
N VAL A 58 -15.58 19.26 14.08
CA VAL A 58 -14.46 18.58 13.41
C VAL A 58 -14.96 17.59 12.36
N VAL A 59 -15.96 16.76 12.70
CA VAL A 59 -16.58 15.83 11.76
C VAL A 59 -17.21 16.56 10.58
N LEU A 60 -17.92 17.67 10.83
CA LEU A 60 -18.52 18.47 9.78
C LEU A 60 -17.45 19.13 8.88
N ARG A 61 -16.37 19.67 9.44
CA ARG A 61 -15.26 20.24 8.66
C ARG A 61 -14.52 19.21 7.81
N LEU A 62 -14.47 17.95 8.25
CA LEU A 62 -13.84 16.87 7.49
C LEU A 62 -14.76 16.29 6.41
N LEU A 63 -16.05 16.10 6.72
CA LEU A 63 -17.00 15.45 5.82
C LEU A 63 -17.67 16.40 4.82
N LEU A 64 -17.94 17.65 5.21
CA LEU A 64 -18.66 18.60 4.37
C LEU A 64 -17.96 18.90 3.03
N PRO A 65 -16.64 19.10 2.95
CA PRO A 65 -15.95 19.32 1.68
C PRO A 65 -16.01 18.08 0.77
N VAL A 66 -15.96 16.87 1.34
CA VAL A 66 -16.08 15.61 0.60
C VAL A 66 -17.50 15.45 0.07
N CYS A 67 -18.51 15.68 0.90
CA CYS A 67 -19.92 15.64 0.51
C CYS A 67 -20.25 16.67 -0.56
N LEU A 68 -19.74 17.90 -0.43
CA LEU A 68 -19.89 18.94 -1.45
C LEU A 68 -19.16 18.58 -2.74
N ALA A 69 -17.94 18.06 -2.68
CA ALA A 69 -17.20 17.61 -3.86
C ALA A 69 -17.94 16.47 -4.59
N MET A 70 -18.49 15.49 -3.86
CA MET A 70 -19.32 14.43 -4.43
C MET A 70 -20.62 14.99 -5.04
N TYR A 71 -21.28 15.93 -4.36
CA TYR A 71 -22.49 16.59 -4.85
C TYR A 71 -22.26 17.41 -6.12
N TYR A 72 -21.18 18.19 -6.18
CA TYR A 72 -20.80 18.96 -7.35
C TYR A 72 -20.30 18.06 -8.50
N ALA A 73 -19.61 16.96 -8.20
CA ALA A 73 -19.24 15.95 -9.20
C ALA A 73 -20.48 15.24 -9.77
N TRP A 74 -21.47 14.95 -8.93
CA TRP A 74 -22.77 14.41 -9.34
C TRP A 74 -23.53 15.40 -10.24
N LEU A 75 -23.61 16.68 -9.85
CA LEU A 75 -24.23 17.74 -10.65
C LEU A 75 -23.53 17.95 -11.99
N ARG A 76 -22.20 17.90 -12.03
CA ARG A 76 -21.41 18.13 -13.25
C ARG A 76 -21.47 16.97 -14.25
N ASN A 77 -21.73 15.75 -13.78
CA ASN A 77 -21.65 14.54 -14.60
C ASN A 77 -22.88 13.62 -14.48
N GLN A 78 -24.08 14.22 -14.32
CA GLN A 78 -25.34 13.51 -14.05
C GLN A 78 -25.61 12.33 -14.99
N ARG A 79 -25.34 12.47 -16.30
CA ARG A 79 -25.56 11.37 -17.27
C ARG A 79 -24.66 10.16 -16.99
N THR A 80 -23.39 10.39 -16.68
CA THR A 80 -22.40 9.32 -16.41
C THR A 80 -22.69 8.61 -15.10
N VAL A 81 -23.07 9.37 -14.06
CA VAL A 81 -23.42 8.80 -12.76
C VAL A 81 -24.74 8.02 -12.84
N VAL A 82 -25.77 8.56 -13.49
CA VAL A 82 -27.04 7.84 -13.70
C VAL A 82 -26.83 6.57 -14.50
N ASN A 83 -26.02 6.59 -15.56
CA ASN A 83 -25.72 5.39 -16.35
C ASN A 83 -24.94 4.33 -15.55
N GLY A 84 -23.96 4.76 -14.73
CA GLY A 84 -23.19 3.85 -13.86
C GLY A 84 -24.04 3.24 -12.74
N VAL A 85 -24.89 4.06 -12.10
CA VAL A 85 -25.84 3.61 -11.08
C VAL A 85 -26.89 2.68 -11.70
N ARG A 86 -27.39 2.96 -12.90
CA ARG A 86 -28.35 2.11 -13.61
C ARG A 86 -27.75 0.75 -14.00
N GLN A 87 -26.46 0.69 -14.34
CA GLN A 87 -25.77 -0.57 -14.63
C GLN A 87 -25.52 -1.42 -13.36
N GLN A 88 -25.29 -0.80 -12.20
CA GLN A 88 -25.04 -1.54 -10.96
C GLN A 88 -26.30 -1.86 -10.15
N LEU A 89 -27.29 -0.97 -10.13
CA LEU A 89 -28.57 -1.19 -9.44
C LEU A 89 -29.61 -1.85 -10.35
N GLY A 90 -29.43 -1.84 -11.67
CA GLY A 90 -30.33 -2.50 -12.62
C GLY A 90 -30.58 -3.97 -12.30
N PRO A 91 -29.53 -4.79 -12.10
CA PRO A 91 -29.69 -6.20 -11.71
C PRO A 91 -30.32 -6.38 -10.33
N ALA A 92 -29.99 -5.52 -9.35
CA ALA A 92 -30.55 -5.60 -8.00
C ALA A 92 -32.05 -5.22 -7.96
N VAL A 93 -32.45 -4.19 -8.71
CA VAL A 93 -33.84 -3.76 -8.85
C VAL A 93 -34.64 -4.79 -9.64
N LEU A 94 -34.07 -5.36 -10.71
CA LEU A 94 -34.69 -6.47 -11.45
C LEU A 94 -34.82 -7.73 -10.59
N ALA A 95 -33.85 -8.04 -9.73
CA ALA A 95 -33.92 -9.13 -8.76
C ALA A 95 -35.03 -8.92 -7.72
N VAL A 96 -35.18 -7.70 -7.21
CA VAL A 96 -36.29 -7.35 -6.29
C VAL A 96 -37.65 -7.46 -6.98
N ILE A 97 -37.78 -6.99 -8.23
CA ILE A 97 -39.02 -7.07 -9.01
C ILE A 97 -39.39 -8.52 -9.35
N SER A 98 -38.40 -9.35 -9.71
CA SER A 98 -38.60 -10.77 -10.01
C SER A 98 -38.85 -11.61 -8.75
N LEU A 99 -38.27 -11.26 -7.60
CA LEU A 99 -38.59 -11.87 -6.30
C LEU A 99 -40.01 -11.49 -5.82
N SER A 100 -40.49 -10.28 -6.12
CA SER A 100 -41.87 -9.88 -5.82
C SER A 100 -42.93 -10.47 -6.77
N SER A 101 -42.52 -11.16 -7.83
CA SER A 101 -43.43 -11.80 -8.78
C SER A 101 -43.75 -13.27 -8.43
N ILE A 102 -43.14 -13.82 -7.37
CA ILE A 102 -43.34 -15.23 -6.92
C ILE A 102 -44.26 -15.34 -5.68
N SER A 103 -44.62 -14.23 -5.03
CA SER A 103 -45.67 -14.23 -4.00
C SER A 103 -46.91 -13.52 -4.51
N GLY A 104 -47.93 -14.30 -4.82
CA GLY A 104 -49.20 -13.82 -5.34
C GLY A 104 -49.94 -12.91 -4.36
N SER A 105 -50.84 -12.13 -4.95
CA SER A 105 -51.90 -11.31 -4.36
C SER A 105 -51.47 -10.09 -3.55
N VAL A 106 -51.57 -8.90 -4.17
CA VAL A 106 -52.59 -7.87 -3.84
C VAL A 106 -52.74 -6.96 -5.07
N PHE A 107 -53.92 -6.97 -5.69
CA PHE A 107 -54.36 -5.92 -6.62
C PHE A 107 -54.56 -4.62 -5.84
N LEU A 108 -53.92 -3.53 -6.27
CA LEU A 108 -54.28 -2.17 -5.86
C LEU A 108 -54.85 -1.41 -7.07
N PRO A 109 -55.98 -0.71 -6.93
CA PRO A 109 -56.68 -0.10 -8.05
C PRO A 109 -55.97 1.15 -8.58
N SER A 110 -55.86 1.22 -9.91
CA SER A 110 -55.35 2.36 -10.66
C SER A 110 -56.29 3.57 -10.56
N SER A 111 -56.06 4.46 -9.59
CA SER A 111 -56.62 5.83 -9.61
C SER A 111 -55.95 6.86 -8.68
N LYS A 112 -54.78 6.58 -8.09
CA LYS A 112 -54.08 7.56 -7.22
C LYS A 112 -52.55 7.58 -7.36
N LEU A 113 -52.04 7.59 -8.59
CA LEU A 113 -50.61 7.86 -8.88
C LEU A 113 -50.44 8.99 -9.92
N ASP A 114 -51.13 10.10 -9.71
CA ASP A 114 -50.83 11.37 -10.40
C ASP A 114 -50.81 12.51 -9.37
N PRO A 115 -49.67 12.69 -8.68
CA PRO A 115 -49.03 14.02 -8.74
C PRO A 115 -47.49 14.01 -8.64
N ILE A 116 -46.79 12.89 -8.78
CA ILE A 116 -45.31 12.84 -8.60
C ILE A 116 -44.54 13.05 -9.93
N LEU A 117 -45.18 12.90 -11.09
CA LEU A 117 -44.52 13.02 -12.40
C LEU A 117 -44.57 14.42 -13.04
N ARG A 118 -45.15 15.44 -12.37
CA ARG A 118 -45.26 16.81 -12.92
C ARG A 118 -44.24 17.82 -12.40
N THR A 119 -43.32 17.45 -11.51
CA THR A 119 -42.28 18.38 -10.98
C THR A 119 -40.97 18.35 -11.77
N PHE A 120 -40.76 17.42 -12.70
CA PHE A 120 -39.60 17.44 -13.60
C PHE A 120 -39.90 18.20 -14.89
N LYS A 121 -40.25 19.50 -14.78
CA LYS A 121 -40.07 20.41 -15.90
C LYS A 121 -38.57 20.62 -16.10
N VAL A 122 -38.05 19.99 -17.14
CA VAL A 122 -36.72 20.23 -17.73
C VAL A 122 -36.53 21.73 -17.92
N ILE A 123 -35.68 22.35 -17.09
CA ILE A 123 -35.18 23.69 -17.35
C ILE A 123 -34.24 23.58 -18.56
N LYS A 124 -34.74 23.93 -19.75
CA LYS A 124 -33.92 24.13 -20.95
C LYS A 124 -33.08 25.39 -20.74
N PHE A 125 -31.83 25.21 -20.31
CA PHE A 125 -30.85 26.29 -20.31
C PHE A 125 -30.22 26.40 -21.71
N ARG A 126 -30.48 27.49 -22.42
CA ARG A 126 -29.74 27.87 -23.65
C ARG A 126 -28.45 28.58 -23.22
N PRO A 127 -27.25 28.12 -23.60
CA PRO A 127 -26.05 28.90 -23.36
C PRO A 127 -26.01 30.08 -24.35
N ARG A 128 -25.96 31.30 -23.79
CA ARG A 128 -25.70 32.53 -24.53
C ARG A 128 -24.20 32.57 -24.83
N GLN A 129 -23.84 32.74 -26.10
CA GLN A 129 -22.48 32.98 -26.56
C GLN A 129 -21.87 34.16 -25.81
N LEU A 130 -20.75 33.94 -25.14
CA LEU A 130 -19.73 34.96 -24.92
C LEU A 130 -18.38 34.32 -25.25
N VAL A 131 -17.75 34.98 -26.21
CA VAL A 131 -16.52 34.67 -26.93
C VAL A 131 -15.33 35.16 -26.10
N GLU A 132 -14.21 34.43 -26.22
CA GLU A 132 -12.82 34.83 -25.99
C GLU A 132 -12.42 35.41 -24.62
N GLN A 133 -11.61 34.64 -23.88
CA GLN A 133 -10.19 34.95 -23.60
C GLN A 133 -9.70 34.09 -22.41
N SER A 134 -8.89 33.07 -22.72
CA SER A 134 -7.71 32.61 -21.94
C SER A 134 -7.24 31.27 -22.50
N GLU A 135 -6.69 31.33 -23.72
CA GLU A 135 -5.77 30.31 -24.21
C GLU A 135 -4.48 30.37 -23.37
N ASN A 136 -4.28 29.41 -22.46
CA ASN A 136 -2.97 28.79 -22.13
C ASN A 136 -2.99 28.01 -20.81
N THR A 137 -3.67 26.85 -20.73
CA THR A 137 -3.20 25.75 -19.84
C THR A 137 -3.81 24.36 -20.14
N GLN A 138 -4.33 24.07 -21.34
CA GLN A 138 -4.89 22.75 -21.66
C GLN A 138 -4.29 22.16 -22.93
N ARG A 139 -3.05 21.68 -22.82
CA ARG A 139 -2.46 20.71 -23.74
C ARG A 139 -1.92 19.53 -22.95
N ALA A 140 -2.83 18.64 -22.56
CA ALA A 140 -2.58 17.22 -22.35
C ALA A 140 -3.94 16.52 -22.29
N ASP A 141 -4.00 15.28 -22.75
CA ASP A 141 -5.16 14.37 -22.71
C ASP A 141 -6.21 14.53 -23.82
N LYS A 142 -5.76 14.30 -25.05
CA LYS A 142 -6.54 13.53 -26.04
C LYS A 142 -5.59 12.74 -26.93
N VAL A 143 -5.10 11.62 -26.40
CA VAL A 143 -4.47 10.57 -27.20
C VAL A 143 -5.41 9.38 -27.14
N ASP A 144 -6.21 9.23 -28.18
CA ASP A 144 -6.96 8.01 -28.47
C ASP A 144 -6.00 7.10 -29.25
N THR A 145 -5.15 6.38 -28.52
CA THR A 145 -4.35 5.30 -29.10
C THR A 145 -5.11 3.99 -28.91
N SER A 146 -5.43 3.33 -30.01
CA SER A 146 -6.03 1.99 -30.05
C SER A 146 -5.16 0.93 -29.36
N GLU A 147 -3.86 1.19 -29.20
CA GLU A 147 -2.93 0.32 -28.49
C GLU A 147 -2.86 0.67 -27.00
N PRO A 148 -2.80 -0.33 -26.10
CA PRO A 148 -2.65 -0.09 -24.68
C PRO A 148 -1.29 0.58 -24.41
N GLU A 149 -1.25 1.48 -23.43
CA GLU A 149 -0.03 2.18 -23.02
C GLU A 149 1.07 1.17 -22.67
N ARG A 150 2.29 1.30 -23.23
CA ARG A 150 3.44 0.50 -22.80
C ARG A 150 3.70 0.77 -21.32
N CYS A 151 3.72 -0.30 -20.54
CA CYS A 151 3.66 -0.17 -19.09
C CYS A 151 4.95 -0.54 -18.41
N VAL A 152 5.95 -1.11 -19.10
CA VAL A 152 7.17 -1.65 -18.48
C VAL A 152 8.42 -0.89 -18.95
N ASN A 153 9.35 -0.66 -18.03
CA ASN A 153 10.70 -0.18 -18.31
C ASN A 153 11.72 -1.09 -17.64
N CYS A 154 12.81 -1.41 -18.34
CA CYS A 154 13.92 -2.20 -17.82
C CYS A 154 15.20 -1.37 -17.85
N GLU A 155 15.88 -1.28 -16.72
CA GLU A 155 17.10 -0.50 -16.56
C GLU A 155 18.16 -1.34 -15.85
N VAL A 156 19.37 -1.38 -16.42
CA VAL A 156 20.55 -1.97 -15.79
C VAL A 156 21.17 -0.90 -14.90
N LEU A 157 21.04 -1.06 -13.59
CA LEU A 157 21.53 -0.09 -12.59
C LEU A 157 23.04 -0.19 -12.38
N TYR A 158 23.57 -1.39 -12.52
CA TYR A 158 25.00 -1.69 -12.39
C TYR A 158 25.34 -2.91 -13.26
N ASP A 159 26.42 -2.82 -14.03
CA ASP A 159 26.96 -3.90 -14.84
C ASP A 159 28.42 -4.15 -14.43
N PRO A 160 28.80 -5.39 -14.04
CA PRO A 160 30.16 -5.70 -13.59
C PRO A 160 31.19 -5.80 -14.74
N SER A 161 30.78 -5.58 -15.99
CA SER A 161 31.67 -5.62 -17.16
C SER A 161 32.95 -4.78 -16.97
N PRO A 162 34.14 -5.29 -17.36
CA PRO A 162 34.37 -6.46 -18.21
C PRO A 162 34.40 -7.81 -17.48
N GLU A 163 34.16 -7.86 -16.17
CA GLU A 163 34.12 -9.11 -15.42
C GLU A 163 32.92 -9.96 -15.83
N GLN A 164 33.04 -11.29 -15.70
CA GLN A 164 31.92 -12.18 -15.95
C GLN A 164 30.82 -11.96 -14.91
N ILE A 165 29.57 -11.85 -15.37
CA ILE A 165 28.40 -11.73 -14.49
C ILE A 165 28.25 -13.02 -13.69
N ARG A 166 28.44 -12.93 -12.37
CA ARG A 166 28.22 -14.02 -11.41
C ARG A 166 26.73 -14.33 -11.26
N ALA A 167 25.91 -13.29 -11.21
CA ALA A 167 24.45 -13.41 -11.11
C ALA A 167 23.73 -12.13 -11.55
N ASP A 168 22.49 -12.29 -12.03
CA ASP A 168 21.54 -11.22 -12.29
C ASP A 168 20.63 -11.03 -11.06
N VAL A 169 20.66 -9.84 -10.44
CA VAL A 169 19.78 -9.48 -9.31
C VAL A 169 18.72 -8.51 -9.83
N ILE A 170 17.46 -8.98 -9.88
CA ILE A 170 16.37 -8.29 -10.59
C ILE A 170 15.33 -7.78 -9.59
N PHE A 171 15.14 -6.47 -9.54
CA PHE A 171 14.24 -5.77 -8.64
C PHE A 171 12.92 -5.38 -9.32
N ILE A 172 11.79 -5.68 -8.69
CA ILE A 172 10.45 -5.33 -9.20
C ILE A 172 9.61 -4.71 -8.08
N HIS A 173 9.16 -3.47 -8.28
CA HIS A 173 8.45 -2.69 -7.26
C HIS A 173 6.94 -3.03 -7.17
N GLY A 174 6.27 -2.56 -6.12
CA GLY A 174 4.82 -2.65 -5.94
C GLY A 174 4.01 -1.56 -6.65
N LEU A 175 2.69 -1.55 -6.44
CA LEU A 175 1.78 -0.51 -6.94
C LEU A 175 2.21 0.88 -6.48
N HIS A 176 2.11 1.87 -7.36
CA HIS A 176 2.60 3.25 -7.16
C HIS A 176 4.09 3.39 -6.81
N GLY A 177 4.83 2.28 -6.86
CA GLY A 177 6.27 2.26 -6.71
C GLY A 177 6.98 2.81 -7.95
N SER A 178 8.29 2.92 -7.80
CA SER A 178 9.27 3.27 -8.83
C SER A 178 10.66 3.06 -8.23
N LEU A 179 11.71 3.15 -9.05
CA LEU A 179 13.10 3.04 -8.61
C LEU A 179 13.39 3.97 -7.41
N ASP A 180 13.06 5.25 -7.54
CA ASP A 180 13.30 6.31 -6.56
C ASP A 180 12.38 6.27 -5.33
N LYS A 181 11.23 5.59 -5.43
CA LYS A 181 10.27 5.51 -4.33
C LYS A 181 10.45 4.27 -3.47
N THR A 182 10.77 3.13 -4.08
CA THR A 182 10.83 1.82 -3.42
C THR A 182 12.24 1.48 -2.97
N TRP A 183 13.24 1.72 -3.81
CA TRP A 183 14.60 1.20 -3.64
C TRP A 183 15.60 2.25 -3.12
N LYS A 184 15.16 3.08 -2.18
CA LYS A 184 16.01 4.11 -1.54
C LYS A 184 16.27 3.81 -0.07
N GLN A 185 17.32 4.39 0.50
CA GLN A 185 17.63 4.20 1.91
C GLN A 185 16.49 4.70 2.81
N GLY A 186 16.15 3.90 3.81
CA GLY A 186 15.11 4.22 4.79
C GLY A 186 15.60 5.26 5.80
N ASN A 187 14.76 6.25 6.09
CA ASN A 187 15.04 7.23 7.14
C ASN A 187 14.30 6.85 8.44
N TRP A 188 14.62 5.67 8.98
CA TRP A 188 14.04 5.13 10.20
C TRP A 188 15.14 4.58 11.12
N ASP A 189 14.92 4.66 12.43
CA ASP A 189 15.93 4.37 13.45
C ASP A 189 16.06 2.87 13.72
N VAL A 190 17.21 2.29 13.34
CA VAL A 190 17.53 0.85 13.52
C VAL A 190 17.43 0.44 14.98
N ARG A 191 17.79 1.32 15.94
CA ARG A 191 17.90 0.97 17.36
C ARG A 191 16.56 0.62 18.01
N LYS A 192 15.45 0.92 17.33
CA LYS A 192 14.08 0.72 17.81
C LYS A 192 13.38 -0.49 17.18
N VAL A 193 14.06 -1.22 16.29
CA VAL A 193 13.42 -2.18 15.38
C VAL A 193 13.99 -3.57 15.61
N ARG A 194 13.21 -4.45 16.25
CA ARG A 194 13.52 -5.89 16.38
C ARG A 194 12.66 -6.71 15.43
N THR A 195 13.24 -7.70 14.78
CA THR A 195 12.47 -8.65 13.96
C THR A 195 11.47 -9.39 14.83
N VAL A 196 10.28 -9.63 14.28
CA VAL A 196 9.20 -10.33 14.98
C VAL A 196 9.16 -11.76 14.44
N PRO A 197 9.36 -12.79 15.29
CA PRO A 197 9.10 -14.16 14.90
C PRO A 197 7.63 -14.29 14.49
N VAL A 198 7.36 -14.75 13.27
CA VAL A 198 6.01 -15.00 12.78
C VAL A 198 5.73 -16.50 12.90
N PRO A 199 4.82 -16.95 13.78
CA PRO A 199 4.47 -18.36 13.90
C PRO A 199 3.78 -18.83 12.62
N ARG A 200 4.34 -19.85 11.95
CA ARG A 200 3.64 -20.55 10.87
C ARG A 200 2.62 -21.50 11.48
N LYS A 201 1.36 -21.40 11.04
CA LYS A 201 0.27 -22.25 11.58
C LYS A 201 0.40 -23.73 11.21
N ASN A 202 1.18 -24.09 10.19
CA ASN A 202 1.45 -25.47 9.79
C ASN A 202 2.83 -25.57 9.12
N SER A 203 3.82 -26.17 9.77
CA SER A 203 5.08 -26.54 9.12
C SER A 203 5.56 -27.92 9.59
N HIS A 204 5.65 -28.86 8.65
CA HIS A 204 6.38 -30.12 8.82
C HIS A 204 7.91 -29.94 8.78
N ASP A 205 8.41 -28.73 8.48
CA ASP A 205 9.84 -28.41 8.53
C ASP A 205 10.11 -27.20 9.45
N GLY A 206 10.58 -27.49 10.66
CA GLY A 206 10.87 -26.53 11.73
C GLY A 206 12.18 -25.76 11.54
N LYS A 207 12.34 -25.05 10.42
CA LYS A 207 13.44 -24.08 10.24
C LYS A 207 12.90 -22.65 10.34
N THR A 208 12.54 -22.24 11.56
CA THR A 208 12.55 -20.82 11.92
C THR A 208 14.00 -20.34 11.97
N CYS A 209 14.24 -19.06 11.64
CA CYS A 209 15.58 -18.46 11.59
C CYS A 209 16.40 -18.79 12.86
N ARG A 210 17.25 -19.82 12.78
CA ARG A 210 18.24 -20.17 13.80
C ARG A 210 19.60 -19.83 13.21
N SER A 211 20.17 -18.71 13.63
CA SER A 211 21.61 -18.49 13.50
C SER A 211 22.33 -19.66 14.20
N ARG A 212 23.09 -20.44 13.42
CA ARG A 212 23.87 -21.59 13.90
C ARG A 212 25.21 -21.07 14.43
N SER A 213 25.37 -20.96 15.73
CA SER A 213 26.68 -21.02 16.40
C SER A 213 26.75 -22.33 17.18
N SER A 214 27.81 -23.08 16.94
CA SER A 214 28.09 -24.36 17.59
C SER A 214 28.58 -24.12 19.02
N GLN A 215 27.92 -24.72 20.03
CA GLN A 215 28.55 -25.49 21.12
C GLN A 215 27.52 -25.98 22.17
N ASN A 216 27.74 -27.24 22.56
CA ASN A 216 27.18 -28.11 23.60
C ASN A 216 26.33 -27.55 24.75
N GLY A 217 25.25 -28.30 25.07
CA GLY A 217 25.01 -28.77 26.45
C GLY A 217 23.95 -28.07 27.31
N SER A 218 22.90 -28.84 27.63
CA SER A 218 21.99 -28.75 28.79
C SER A 218 20.77 -27.80 28.77
N PHE A 219 19.69 -28.35 29.32
CA PHE A 219 18.31 -27.88 29.42
C PHE A 219 18.14 -26.62 30.27
N ALA A 220 17.28 -25.68 29.83
CA ALA A 220 16.18 -25.04 30.57
C ALA A 220 15.92 -23.57 30.13
N GLU A 221 14.64 -23.22 30.12
CA GLU A 221 14.01 -21.89 30.07
C GLU A 221 14.11 -21.02 28.79
N GLY A 222 12.94 -20.53 28.37
CA GLY A 222 12.71 -19.80 27.13
C GLY A 222 13.47 -18.47 27.10
N ASN A 223 14.44 -18.40 26.20
CA ASN A 223 15.28 -17.21 26.02
C ASN A 223 14.80 -16.45 24.78
N GLU A 224 14.13 -15.31 24.98
CA GLU A 224 13.93 -14.31 23.93
C GLU A 224 15.30 -13.86 23.42
N ARG A 225 15.64 -14.17 22.16
CA ARG A 225 16.91 -13.71 21.58
C ARG A 225 16.85 -12.19 21.40
N ARG A 226 17.57 -11.46 22.25
CA ARG A 226 18.02 -10.10 21.96
C ARG A 226 18.98 -10.18 20.77
N VAL A 227 18.53 -9.74 19.59
CA VAL A 227 19.48 -9.24 18.59
C VAL A 227 20.05 -7.96 19.19
N ASP A 228 21.30 -8.04 19.63
CA ASP A 228 22.00 -6.87 20.13
C ASP A 228 22.28 -5.95 18.94
N LEU A 229 21.51 -4.87 18.85
CA LEU A 229 21.69 -3.79 17.89
C LEU A 229 22.70 -2.74 18.40
N SER A 230 23.39 -3.04 19.51
CA SER A 230 24.45 -2.21 20.10
C SER A 230 25.80 -2.58 19.50
N GLY A 231 25.94 -2.48 18.17
CA GLY A 231 27.22 -2.65 17.49
C GLY A 231 27.96 -1.32 17.38
N ASP A 232 28.59 -0.94 18.48
CA ASP A 232 29.82 -0.15 18.63
C ASP A 232 30.09 1.18 17.89
N ARG A 233 30.59 2.10 18.72
CA ARG A 233 31.20 3.39 18.38
C ARG A 233 32.47 3.15 17.56
N VAL A 234 32.38 3.16 16.22
CA VAL A 234 33.55 3.21 15.34
C VAL A 234 33.29 4.25 14.24
N ASN A 235 34.18 5.26 14.19
CA ASN A 235 34.32 6.36 13.23
C ASN A 235 33.04 6.99 12.63
N ASN A 236 32.79 8.21 13.09
CA ASN A 236 31.59 9.00 12.86
C ASN A 236 31.57 9.72 11.48
N GLU A 237 32.00 9.06 10.41
CA GLU A 237 31.62 9.47 9.06
C GLU A 237 30.34 8.70 8.72
N ARG A 238 29.19 9.37 8.82
CA ARG A 238 27.94 8.78 8.38
C ARG A 238 28.09 8.47 6.88
N GLU A 239 27.99 7.20 6.51
CA GLU A 239 27.94 6.80 5.10
C GLU A 239 26.93 7.70 4.36
N PRO A 240 27.26 8.19 3.16
CA PRO A 240 26.39 9.09 2.42
C PRO A 240 25.03 8.44 2.14
N TYR A 241 23.98 9.26 2.17
CA TYR A 241 22.63 8.76 1.91
C TYR A 241 22.53 8.18 0.50
N SER A 242 22.03 6.94 0.41
CA SER A 242 21.80 6.28 -0.87
C SER A 242 20.39 6.53 -1.40
N THR A 243 20.33 7.20 -2.56
CA THR A 243 19.07 7.37 -3.31
C THR A 243 18.64 6.08 -4.03
N CYS A 244 19.57 5.14 -4.26
CA CYS A 244 19.31 3.85 -4.88
C CYS A 244 20.20 2.77 -4.23
N TRP A 245 19.75 2.24 -3.10
CA TRP A 245 20.58 1.33 -2.30
C TRP A 245 20.98 0.04 -3.03
N PRO A 246 20.17 -0.55 -3.94
CA PRO A 246 20.62 -1.72 -4.68
C PRO A 246 21.86 -1.43 -5.49
N ARG A 247 21.85 -0.33 -6.26
CA ARG A 247 22.98 0.11 -7.08
C ARG A 247 24.19 0.46 -6.23
N ASP A 248 23.97 1.20 -5.16
CA ASP A 248 25.07 1.82 -4.43
C ASP A 248 25.74 0.81 -3.47
N TRP A 249 25.01 -0.18 -2.93
CA TRP A 249 25.53 -1.08 -1.89
C TRP A 249 25.85 -2.51 -2.38
N LEU A 250 24.97 -3.13 -3.18
CA LEU A 250 25.15 -4.54 -3.56
C LEU A 250 26.45 -4.82 -4.33
N PRO A 251 26.94 -3.96 -5.24
CA PRO A 251 28.21 -4.23 -5.92
C PRO A 251 29.40 -4.32 -4.96
N GLN A 252 29.32 -3.66 -3.80
CA GLN A 252 30.38 -3.66 -2.79
C GLN A 252 30.37 -4.96 -1.97
N ASP A 253 29.18 -5.47 -1.61
CA ASP A 253 29.03 -6.63 -0.71
C ASP A 253 28.81 -7.95 -1.45
N CYS A 254 28.46 -7.88 -2.74
CA CYS A 254 28.23 -9.00 -3.64
C CYS A 254 28.93 -8.73 -4.98
N PRO A 255 30.27 -8.80 -5.06
CA PRO A 255 30.99 -8.53 -6.31
C PRO A 255 30.56 -9.45 -7.46
N GLY A 256 30.68 -8.95 -8.69
CA GLY A 256 30.34 -9.66 -9.92
C GLY A 256 28.83 -9.77 -10.21
N VAL A 257 27.93 -9.21 -9.39
CA VAL A 257 26.50 -9.20 -9.69
C VAL A 257 26.13 -8.08 -10.66
N ARG A 258 25.22 -8.36 -11.59
CA ARG A 258 24.55 -7.34 -12.41
C ARG A 258 23.22 -6.99 -11.78
N ILE A 259 22.91 -5.70 -11.68
CA ILE A 259 21.73 -5.21 -10.97
C ILE A 259 20.76 -4.62 -11.98
N ILE A 260 19.56 -5.15 -12.00
CA ILE A 260 18.52 -4.80 -12.98
C ILE A 260 17.26 -4.39 -12.22
N THR A 261 16.57 -3.36 -12.70
CA THR A 261 15.24 -2.99 -12.23
C THR A 261 14.23 -3.12 -13.35
N LEU A 262 13.08 -3.73 -13.03
CA LEU A 262 11.88 -3.70 -13.84
C LEU A 262 10.87 -2.77 -13.17
N SER A 263 10.64 -1.63 -13.80
CA SER A 263 9.61 -0.69 -13.40
C SER A 263 8.36 -0.86 -14.23
N TYR A 264 7.20 -0.63 -13.65
CA TYR A 264 5.96 -0.57 -14.39
C TYR A 264 5.04 0.56 -13.95
N THR A 265 4.27 1.11 -14.90
CA THR A 265 3.33 2.17 -14.59
C THR A 265 2.12 1.60 -13.84
N THR A 266 1.62 2.35 -12.86
CA THR A 266 0.39 2.03 -12.13
C THR A 266 -0.62 3.14 -12.39
N ASP A 267 -1.91 2.81 -12.46
CA ASP A 267 -2.96 3.82 -12.51
C ASP A 267 -2.80 4.80 -11.31
N PRO A 268 -2.65 6.11 -11.54
CA PRO A 268 -2.55 7.07 -10.45
C PRO A 268 -3.77 7.05 -9.53
N TYR A 269 -4.93 6.61 -10.03
CA TYR A 269 -6.17 6.46 -9.27
C TYR A 269 -6.55 4.97 -9.15
N LEU A 270 -6.00 4.28 -8.14
CA LEU A 270 -6.39 2.89 -7.85
C LEU A 270 -7.89 2.76 -7.56
N TRP A 271 -8.48 3.78 -6.93
CA TRP A 271 -9.92 4.00 -6.82
C TRP A 271 -10.30 5.25 -7.63
N ARG A 272 -10.57 5.05 -8.91
CA ARG A 272 -10.86 6.09 -9.89
C ARG A 272 -12.28 6.61 -9.75
N PRO A 273 -12.49 7.93 -9.58
CA PRO A 273 -13.82 8.49 -9.63
C PRO A 273 -14.52 8.22 -10.96
N LEU A 274 -15.83 7.94 -10.94
CA LEU A 274 -16.62 7.61 -12.13
C LEU A 274 -16.57 8.69 -13.24
N TRP A 275 -16.25 9.93 -12.88
CA TRP A 275 -16.15 11.06 -13.81
C TRP A 275 -14.75 11.22 -14.44
N MET A 276 -13.76 10.44 -14.03
CA MET A 276 -12.44 10.41 -14.67
C MET A 276 -12.39 9.32 -15.75
N THR A 277 -11.79 9.66 -16.89
CA THR A 277 -11.59 8.73 -18.02
C THR A 277 -10.72 7.54 -17.61
N LYS A 278 -11.13 6.33 -17.99
CA LYS A 278 -10.32 5.12 -17.81
C LYS A 278 -9.22 5.11 -18.86
N ARG A 279 -7.99 4.78 -18.45
CA ARG A 279 -6.88 4.54 -19.38
C ARG A 279 -6.94 3.09 -19.87
N ASN A 280 -6.61 2.86 -21.14
CA ASN A 280 -6.43 1.51 -21.67
C ASN A 280 -5.07 0.98 -21.20
N ARG A 281 -5.07 -0.07 -20.38
CA ARG A 281 -3.87 -0.57 -19.69
C ARG A 281 -3.84 -2.09 -19.80
N THR A 282 -2.65 -2.63 -20.06
CA THR A 282 -2.41 -4.08 -20.15
C THR A 282 -2.59 -4.77 -18.81
N CYS A 283 -2.91 -6.07 -18.84
CA CYS A 283 -3.05 -6.91 -17.66
C CYS A 283 -1.68 -7.41 -17.13
N MET A 284 -1.69 -8.05 -15.96
CA MET A 284 -0.49 -8.61 -15.33
C MET A 284 0.25 -9.61 -16.23
N VAL A 285 -0.47 -10.46 -16.96
CA VAL A 285 0.13 -11.47 -17.85
C VAL A 285 0.83 -10.81 -19.03
N GLU A 286 0.18 -9.84 -19.68
CA GLU A 286 0.78 -9.09 -20.79
C GLU A 286 2.03 -8.31 -20.35
N ARG A 287 1.97 -7.64 -19.20
CA ARG A 287 3.14 -6.93 -18.64
C ARG A 287 4.26 -7.88 -18.22
N SER A 288 3.93 -9.06 -17.70
CA SER A 288 4.91 -10.10 -17.39
C SER A 288 5.69 -10.52 -18.64
N ARG A 289 5.00 -10.69 -19.77
CA ARG A 289 5.65 -10.98 -21.06
C ARG A 289 6.52 -9.82 -21.55
N GLU A 290 6.03 -8.58 -21.46
CA GLU A 290 6.82 -7.38 -21.78
C GLU A 290 8.10 -7.31 -20.92
N MET A 291 8.01 -7.63 -19.62
CA MET A 291 9.17 -7.74 -18.73
C MET A 291 10.16 -8.82 -19.20
N MET A 292 9.69 -10.02 -19.53
CA MET A 292 10.56 -11.10 -20.05
C MET A 292 11.25 -10.70 -21.35
N ASP A 293 10.54 -10.06 -22.28
CA ASP A 293 11.10 -9.58 -23.54
C ASP A 293 12.24 -8.57 -23.33
N HIS A 294 12.07 -7.66 -22.37
CA HIS A 294 13.13 -6.73 -21.99
C HIS A 294 14.34 -7.42 -21.37
N LEU A 295 14.11 -8.37 -20.46
CA LEU A 295 15.17 -9.13 -19.81
C LEU A 295 15.97 -10.00 -20.80
N MET A 296 15.28 -10.66 -21.74
CA MET A 296 15.92 -11.45 -22.80
C MET A 296 16.83 -10.59 -23.68
N LYS A 297 16.40 -9.37 -24.05
CA LYS A 297 17.19 -8.45 -24.88
C LYS A 297 18.52 -8.07 -24.25
N ILE A 298 18.60 -8.03 -22.91
CA ILE A 298 19.85 -7.78 -22.18
C ILE A 298 20.57 -9.07 -21.75
N GLY A 299 20.14 -10.23 -22.27
CA GLY A 299 20.80 -11.51 -22.06
C GLY A 299 20.56 -12.18 -20.71
N VAL A 300 19.53 -11.76 -19.96
CA VAL A 300 19.09 -12.47 -18.75
C VAL A 300 18.57 -13.86 -19.12
N GLY A 301 18.76 -14.83 -18.23
CA GLY A 301 18.47 -16.24 -18.47
C GLY A 301 19.72 -17.08 -18.77
N LYS A 302 20.89 -16.45 -18.91
CA LYS A 302 22.18 -17.15 -19.09
C LYS A 302 22.98 -17.33 -17.80
N ASN A 303 22.79 -16.43 -16.83
CA ASN A 303 23.46 -16.44 -15.53
C ASN A 303 22.45 -16.82 -14.43
N PRO A 304 22.92 -17.25 -13.25
CA PRO A 304 22.08 -17.36 -12.06
C PRO A 304 21.23 -16.11 -11.80
N ILE A 305 19.96 -16.28 -11.43
CA ILE A 305 19.00 -15.19 -11.22
C ILE A 305 18.56 -15.15 -9.76
N ILE A 306 18.64 -13.97 -9.16
CA ILE A 306 18.03 -13.64 -7.87
C ILE A 306 16.92 -12.62 -8.11
N TRP A 307 15.69 -12.98 -7.74
CA TRP A 307 14.54 -12.09 -7.86
C TRP A 307 14.27 -11.36 -6.55
N VAL A 308 13.98 -10.07 -6.64
CA VAL A 308 13.57 -9.24 -5.50
C VAL A 308 12.26 -8.56 -5.82
N GLY A 309 11.17 -9.04 -5.22
CA GLY A 309 9.82 -8.57 -5.50
C GLY A 309 9.17 -7.90 -4.30
N HIS A 310 8.73 -6.64 -4.45
CA HIS A 310 7.90 -5.95 -3.46
C HIS A 310 6.43 -5.96 -3.85
N SER A 311 5.56 -6.37 -2.91
CA SER A 311 4.11 -6.33 -3.10
C SER A 311 3.70 -6.98 -4.43
N LYS A 312 2.97 -6.28 -5.30
CA LYS A 312 2.60 -6.80 -6.62
C LYS A 312 3.81 -7.19 -7.50
N GLY A 313 4.98 -6.57 -7.31
CA GLY A 313 6.22 -6.95 -7.97
C GLY A 313 6.59 -8.43 -7.77
N GLY A 314 6.31 -9.00 -6.61
CA GLY A 314 6.52 -10.42 -6.36
C GLY A 314 5.54 -11.35 -7.10
N LEU A 315 4.36 -10.84 -7.49
CA LEU A 315 3.44 -11.60 -8.35
C LEU A 315 3.95 -11.65 -9.79
N PHE A 316 4.57 -10.58 -10.29
CA PHE A 316 5.26 -10.60 -11.59
C PHE A 316 6.39 -11.61 -11.63
N VAL A 317 7.19 -11.73 -10.55
CA VAL A 317 8.23 -12.78 -10.45
C VAL A 317 7.62 -14.16 -10.64
N LYS A 318 6.54 -14.48 -9.90
CA LYS A 318 5.85 -15.77 -10.05
C LYS A 318 5.31 -15.96 -11.47
N GLN A 319 4.68 -14.93 -12.03
CA GLN A 319 4.07 -14.98 -13.35
C GLN A 319 5.13 -15.27 -14.43
N MET A 320 6.27 -14.59 -14.41
CA MET A 320 7.36 -14.83 -15.38
C MET A 320 7.91 -16.26 -15.27
N ILE A 321 8.15 -16.77 -14.06
CA ILE A 321 8.67 -18.13 -13.86
C ILE A 321 7.68 -19.19 -14.34
N VAL A 322 6.39 -19.02 -13.98
CA VAL A 322 5.33 -19.96 -14.38
C VAL A 322 5.09 -19.90 -15.88
N ASP A 323 5.01 -18.71 -16.48
CA ASP A 323 4.85 -18.53 -17.93
C ASP A 323 6.02 -19.13 -18.70
N ALA A 324 7.26 -18.87 -18.26
CA ALA A 324 8.45 -19.46 -18.88
C ALA A 324 8.40 -20.99 -18.86
N PHE A 325 8.05 -21.58 -17.72
CA PHE A 325 7.94 -23.04 -17.60
C PHE A 325 6.79 -23.62 -18.45
N GLU A 326 5.59 -23.03 -18.38
CA GLU A 326 4.41 -23.54 -19.10
C GLU A 326 4.47 -23.29 -20.61
N SER A 327 5.25 -22.32 -21.07
CA SER A 327 5.41 -22.02 -22.50
C SER A 327 6.08 -23.15 -23.28
N GLY A 328 6.99 -23.90 -22.64
CA GLY A 328 7.86 -24.86 -23.32
C GLY A 328 8.83 -24.25 -24.34
N ASP A 329 9.03 -22.92 -24.33
CA ASP A 329 9.99 -22.25 -25.20
C ASP A 329 11.41 -22.36 -24.63
N ASP A 330 12.30 -22.99 -25.39
CA ASP A 330 13.71 -23.18 -25.02
C ASP A 330 14.43 -21.85 -24.70
N ASN A 331 14.01 -20.74 -25.33
CA ASN A 331 14.57 -19.41 -25.05
C ASN A 331 14.20 -18.90 -23.65
N LEU A 332 13.07 -19.37 -23.10
CA LEU A 332 12.58 -18.97 -21.78
C LEU A 332 13.03 -19.93 -20.67
N THR A 333 13.60 -21.09 -21.02
CA THR A 333 14.09 -22.10 -20.05
C THR A 333 15.01 -21.50 -18.98
N GLY A 334 15.86 -20.55 -19.38
CA GLY A 334 16.78 -19.86 -18.47
C GLY A 334 16.08 -19.15 -17.31
N PHE A 335 14.85 -18.66 -17.46
CA PHE A 335 14.15 -17.92 -16.42
C PHE A 335 13.83 -18.78 -15.20
N TYR A 336 13.36 -20.03 -15.39
CA TYR A 336 13.08 -20.91 -14.26
C TYR A 336 14.30 -21.76 -13.88
N TYR A 337 15.11 -22.22 -14.85
CA TYR A 337 16.24 -23.09 -14.58
C TYR A 337 17.39 -22.38 -13.84
N ASN A 338 17.66 -21.12 -14.19
CA ASN A 338 18.71 -20.34 -13.54
C ASN A 338 18.23 -19.53 -12.34
N THR A 339 16.95 -19.59 -11.98
CA THR A 339 16.46 -18.97 -10.73
C THR A 339 17.04 -19.70 -9.52
N ARG A 340 17.91 -19.02 -8.75
CA ARG A 340 18.57 -19.58 -7.56
C ARG A 340 18.01 -19.03 -6.25
N GLY A 341 17.59 -17.76 -6.25
CA GLY A 341 17.07 -17.09 -5.06
C GLY A 341 15.86 -16.22 -5.36
N ILE A 342 14.92 -16.13 -4.42
CA ILE A 342 13.82 -15.16 -4.46
C ILE A 342 13.64 -14.51 -3.08
N MET A 343 13.70 -13.18 -3.05
CA MET A 343 13.35 -12.39 -1.88
C MET A 343 12.01 -11.66 -2.10
N PHE A 344 11.04 -11.97 -1.25
CA PHE A 344 9.72 -11.35 -1.26
C PHE A 344 9.57 -10.34 -0.13
N TYR A 345 9.10 -9.13 -0.45
CA TYR A 345 8.74 -8.09 0.51
C TYR A 345 7.23 -7.84 0.49
N SER A 346 6.51 -8.29 1.51
CA SER A 346 5.06 -8.09 1.69
C SER A 346 4.24 -8.39 0.43
N VAL A 347 4.48 -9.55 -0.19
CA VAL A 347 3.83 -9.93 -1.45
C VAL A 347 2.47 -10.56 -1.14
N PRO A 348 1.34 -10.08 -1.70
CA PRO A 348 0.03 -10.64 -1.44
C PRO A 348 -0.17 -11.95 -2.23
N HIS A 349 0.47 -13.04 -1.80
CA HIS A 349 0.47 -14.32 -2.51
C HIS A 349 -0.94 -14.93 -2.68
N ARG A 350 -1.91 -14.51 -1.86
CA ARG A 350 -3.33 -14.93 -1.92
C ARG A 350 -4.28 -13.74 -2.11
N GLY A 351 -3.76 -12.62 -2.62
CA GLY A 351 -4.48 -11.36 -2.74
C GLY A 351 -4.55 -10.55 -1.44
N SER A 352 -5.06 -9.32 -1.50
CA SER A 352 -5.13 -8.41 -0.38
C SER A 352 -6.58 -8.00 -0.09
N PRO A 353 -7.06 -8.12 1.18
CA PRO A 353 -8.35 -7.57 1.57
C PRO A 353 -8.46 -6.05 1.35
N CYS A 354 -7.34 -5.32 1.42
CA CYS A 354 -7.30 -3.88 1.17
C CYS A 354 -7.68 -3.57 -0.29
N ALA A 355 -7.40 -4.47 -1.23
CA ALA A 355 -7.80 -4.31 -2.62
C ALA A 355 -9.30 -4.56 -2.87
N ASP A 356 -10.02 -5.14 -1.90
CA ASP A 356 -11.46 -5.41 -2.02
C ASP A 356 -12.33 -4.20 -1.64
N PHE A 357 -11.74 -3.10 -1.14
CA PHE A 357 -12.50 -1.92 -0.74
C PHE A 357 -13.30 -1.37 -1.93
N ASN A 358 -14.60 -1.60 -1.92
CA ASN A 358 -15.56 -1.06 -2.87
C ASN A 358 -16.14 0.23 -2.31
N LEU A 359 -15.66 1.35 -2.84
CA LEU A 359 -16.10 2.68 -2.44
C LEU A 359 -17.17 3.19 -3.42
N PRO A 360 -18.30 3.75 -2.94
CA PRO A 360 -19.35 4.25 -3.82
C PRO A 360 -18.79 5.34 -4.73
N LEU A 361 -19.25 5.34 -5.99
CA LEU A 361 -18.82 6.29 -7.03
C LEU A 361 -17.34 6.19 -7.45
N LEU A 362 -16.62 5.15 -7.02
CA LEU A 362 -15.26 4.85 -7.46
C LEU A 362 -15.23 3.51 -8.21
N ARG A 363 -14.43 3.44 -9.28
CA ARG A 363 -14.07 2.20 -10.00
C ARG A 363 -12.65 1.83 -9.66
N GLN A 364 -12.39 0.55 -9.47
CA GLN A 364 -11.04 0.07 -9.22
C GLN A 364 -10.23 0.01 -10.53
N SER A 365 -8.94 0.29 -10.43
CA SER A 365 -7.98 0.10 -11.52
C SER A 365 -7.76 -1.40 -11.82
N VAL A 366 -7.29 -1.71 -13.03
CA VAL A 366 -6.89 -3.09 -13.42
C VAL A 366 -5.88 -3.63 -12.43
N GLU A 367 -4.93 -2.78 -12.02
CA GLU A 367 -3.86 -3.20 -11.15
C GLU A 367 -4.33 -3.60 -9.75
N LEU A 368 -5.39 -2.95 -9.25
CA LEU A 368 -5.99 -3.23 -7.96
C LEU A 368 -6.88 -4.48 -8.03
N THR A 369 -7.67 -4.64 -9.09
CA THR A 369 -8.52 -5.83 -9.28
C THR A 369 -7.70 -7.12 -9.34
N GLU A 370 -6.52 -7.06 -9.97
CA GLU A 370 -5.59 -8.19 -10.08
C GLU A 370 -4.93 -8.61 -8.76
N VAL A 371 -5.07 -7.83 -7.68
CA VAL A 371 -4.51 -8.16 -6.36
C VAL A 371 -5.59 -8.32 -5.29
N GLN A 372 -6.86 -8.39 -5.69
CA GLN A 372 -7.99 -8.62 -4.80
C GLN A 372 -7.89 -9.95 -4.07
N LYS A 373 -8.45 -9.99 -2.85
CA LYS A 373 -8.54 -11.25 -2.12
C LYS A 373 -9.42 -12.20 -2.91
N ASN A 374 -9.01 -13.47 -2.96
CA ASN A 374 -9.72 -14.51 -3.73
C ASN A 374 -9.80 -14.24 -5.24
N CYS A 375 -8.96 -13.35 -5.78
CA CYS A 375 -8.76 -13.26 -7.23
C CYS A 375 -8.26 -14.60 -7.74
N ARG A 376 -9.04 -15.21 -8.64
CA ARG A 376 -8.81 -16.57 -9.15
C ARG A 376 -7.44 -16.67 -9.80
N GLU A 377 -7.06 -15.65 -10.56
CA GLU A 377 -5.79 -15.58 -11.29
C GLU A 377 -4.59 -15.60 -10.32
N VAL A 378 -4.67 -14.86 -9.19
CA VAL A 378 -3.60 -14.86 -8.16
C VAL A 378 -3.51 -16.20 -7.44
N LEU A 379 -4.66 -16.81 -7.11
CA LEU A 379 -4.69 -18.11 -6.44
C LEU A 379 -4.21 -19.25 -7.34
N GLU A 380 -4.60 -19.26 -8.62
CA GLU A 380 -4.13 -20.19 -9.63
C GLU A 380 -2.61 -20.03 -9.83
N LEU A 381 -2.13 -18.79 -10.00
CA LEU A 381 -0.70 -18.49 -10.11
C LEU A 381 0.08 -18.99 -8.90
N HIS A 382 -0.43 -18.73 -7.69
CA HIS A 382 0.22 -19.19 -6.47
C HIS A 382 0.31 -20.71 -6.39
N THR A 383 -0.77 -21.41 -6.75
CA THR A 383 -0.83 -22.88 -6.77
C THR A 383 0.14 -23.47 -7.79
N LYS A 384 0.16 -22.92 -9.02
CA LYS A 384 1.10 -23.32 -10.07
C LYS A 384 2.56 -23.13 -9.64
N PHE A 385 2.88 -21.96 -9.08
CA PHE A 385 4.21 -21.66 -8.59
C PHE A 385 4.69 -22.65 -7.50
N LEU A 386 3.84 -22.95 -6.51
CA LEU A 386 4.17 -23.95 -5.49
C LEU A 386 4.33 -25.36 -6.08
N SER A 387 3.48 -25.75 -7.02
CA SER A 387 3.56 -27.04 -7.72
C SER A 387 4.92 -27.24 -8.42
N LEU A 388 5.51 -26.19 -9.00
CA LEU A 388 6.86 -26.27 -9.59
C LEU A 388 7.93 -26.61 -8.53
N ILE A 389 7.82 -26.04 -7.33
CA ILE A 389 8.76 -26.28 -6.24
C ILE A 389 8.54 -27.67 -5.62
N ASP A 390 7.29 -28.04 -5.36
CA ASP A 390 6.92 -29.33 -4.78
C ASP A 390 7.38 -30.49 -5.67
N LYS A 391 7.21 -30.35 -6.98
CA LYS A 391 7.67 -31.31 -8.00
C LYS A 391 9.17 -31.25 -8.28
N LYS A 392 9.93 -30.40 -7.59
CA LYS A 392 11.38 -30.19 -7.77
C LYS A 392 11.79 -29.72 -9.17
N LEU A 393 10.85 -29.13 -9.90
CA LEU A 393 11.09 -28.51 -11.22
C LEU A 393 11.70 -27.11 -11.08
N LEU A 394 11.45 -26.44 -9.95
CA LEU A 394 12.09 -25.18 -9.55
C LEU A 394 12.86 -25.39 -8.25
N GLN A 395 14.19 -25.36 -8.32
CA GLN A 395 15.08 -25.49 -7.16
C GLN A 395 15.60 -24.10 -6.76
N VAL A 396 14.97 -23.52 -5.74
CA VAL A 396 15.17 -22.11 -5.37
C VAL A 396 15.17 -21.92 -3.86
N GLU A 397 16.02 -21.04 -3.37
CA GLU A 397 15.97 -20.57 -1.99
C GLU A 397 15.05 -19.33 -1.89
N ILE A 398 14.08 -19.37 -0.97
CA ILE A 398 13.09 -18.30 -0.82
C ILE A 398 13.19 -17.68 0.58
N PHE A 399 13.26 -16.36 0.63
CA PHE A 399 13.20 -15.58 1.86
C PHE A 399 12.09 -14.52 1.77
N SER A 400 11.21 -14.48 2.76
CA SER A 400 10.07 -13.55 2.78
C SER A 400 10.10 -12.62 4.00
N PHE A 401 10.00 -11.32 3.75
CA PHE A 401 9.71 -10.30 4.75
C PHE A 401 8.22 -9.93 4.75
N ILE A 402 7.64 -9.81 5.94
CA ILE A 402 6.24 -9.40 6.15
C ILE A 402 6.19 -8.09 6.93
N GLU A 403 5.38 -7.13 6.48
CA GLU A 403 5.06 -5.91 7.22
C GLU A 403 4.25 -6.21 8.50
N THR A 404 4.65 -5.66 9.64
CA THR A 404 3.89 -5.81 10.90
C THR A 404 3.34 -4.48 11.44
N VAL A 405 3.58 -3.37 10.74
CA VAL A 405 3.01 -2.05 11.07
C VAL A 405 2.02 -1.63 9.99
N GLN A 406 0.89 -1.07 10.40
CA GLN A 406 -0.12 -0.57 9.47
C GLN A 406 0.39 0.65 8.68
N THR A 407 0.05 0.70 7.40
CA THR A 407 0.40 1.85 6.55
C THR A 407 -0.66 2.93 6.65
N PHE A 408 -0.24 4.17 6.83
CA PHE A 408 -1.15 5.32 6.73
C PHE A 408 -1.50 5.61 5.27
N MET A 409 -2.78 5.45 4.91
CA MET A 409 -3.29 5.72 3.58
C MET A 409 -4.52 6.64 3.66
N ALA A 410 -4.41 7.80 3.02
CA ALA A 410 -5.39 8.89 3.06
C ALA A 410 -5.71 9.36 4.49
N PHE A 411 -6.67 8.73 5.16
CA PHE A 411 -7.14 9.08 6.51
C PHE A 411 -7.24 7.85 7.45
N LEU A 412 -6.79 6.67 7.02
CA LEU A 412 -6.86 5.43 7.79
C LEU A 412 -5.49 4.75 7.89
N TYR A 413 -5.25 4.07 9.00
CA TYR A 413 -4.17 3.10 9.13
C TYR A 413 -4.70 1.73 8.71
N ILE A 414 -4.09 1.13 7.70
CA ILE A 414 -4.57 -0.11 7.09
C ILE A 414 -3.39 -1.06 6.93
N GLN A 415 -3.61 -2.33 7.23
CA GLN A 415 -2.70 -3.40 6.85
C GLN A 415 -2.84 -3.66 5.35
N ILE A 416 -1.81 -3.38 4.55
CA ILE A 416 -1.93 -3.49 3.09
C ILE A 416 -1.93 -4.97 2.68
N VAL A 417 -1.13 -5.81 3.33
CA VAL A 417 -1.11 -7.25 3.11
C VAL A 417 -1.21 -7.96 4.44
N SER A 418 -2.19 -8.87 4.57
CA SER A 418 -2.32 -9.68 5.78
C SER A 418 -1.16 -10.67 5.89
N ILE A 419 -0.80 -11.05 7.11
CA ILE A 419 0.28 -12.01 7.37
C ILE A 419 0.00 -13.34 6.63
N GLU A 420 -1.25 -13.80 6.59
CA GLU A 420 -1.58 -15.06 5.91
C GLU A 420 -1.42 -14.99 4.37
N SER A 421 -1.59 -13.80 3.79
CA SER A 421 -1.37 -13.60 2.36
C SER A 421 0.11 -13.37 2.05
N ALA A 422 0.86 -12.74 2.96
CA ALA A 422 2.29 -12.49 2.80
C ALA A 422 3.16 -13.73 3.05
N ASP A 423 2.69 -14.70 3.84
CA ASP A 423 3.38 -15.97 4.02
C ASP A 423 3.16 -16.88 2.81
N LEU A 424 4.25 -17.21 2.12
CA LEU A 424 4.23 -18.14 1.00
C LEU A 424 3.87 -19.57 1.45
N GLY A 425 4.16 -19.92 2.71
CA GLY A 425 4.01 -21.26 3.29
C GLY A 425 5.28 -22.12 3.19
N ILE A 426 6.31 -21.67 2.47
CA ILE A 426 7.61 -22.32 2.29
C ILE A 426 8.74 -21.29 2.40
N GLY A 427 9.99 -21.75 2.51
CA GLY A 427 11.17 -20.88 2.63
C GLY A 427 11.31 -20.23 4.01
N GLU A 428 12.24 -19.30 4.16
CA GLU A 428 12.44 -18.53 5.40
C GLU A 428 11.43 -17.37 5.48
N LEU A 429 10.98 -17.03 6.70
CA LEU A 429 9.99 -15.99 6.95
C LEU A 429 10.40 -15.09 8.12
N CYS A 430 10.32 -13.79 7.92
CA CYS A 430 10.65 -12.80 8.94
C CYS A 430 9.63 -11.65 8.98
N GLY A 431 9.12 -11.33 10.16
CA GLY A 431 8.32 -10.12 10.38
C GLY A 431 9.22 -8.90 10.58
N ALA A 432 9.02 -7.86 9.77
CA ALA A 432 9.68 -6.57 9.90
C ALA A 432 8.73 -5.55 10.55
N PRO A 433 9.11 -4.86 11.64
CA PRO A 433 8.31 -3.83 12.30
C PRO A 433 8.34 -2.52 11.52
N LEU A 434 7.95 -2.60 10.26
CA LEU A 434 7.89 -1.54 9.29
C LEU A 434 6.55 -1.63 8.56
N ASP A 435 6.12 -0.49 8.02
CA ASP A 435 4.96 -0.43 7.15
C ASP A 435 5.32 -0.88 5.72
N HIS A 436 4.29 -1.10 4.91
CA HIS A 436 4.42 -1.54 3.51
C HIS A 436 5.34 -0.68 2.66
N ARG A 437 5.45 0.61 3.01
CA ARG A 437 6.22 1.61 2.26
C ARG A 437 7.70 1.59 2.63
N ASN A 438 8.05 1.20 3.85
CA ASN A 438 9.41 1.22 4.36
C ASN A 438 10.07 -0.16 4.41
N ILE A 439 9.31 -1.25 4.24
CA ILE A 439 9.86 -2.62 4.31
C ILE A 439 10.93 -2.93 3.25
N CYS A 440 11.02 -2.16 2.16
CA CYS A 440 12.06 -2.30 1.12
C CYS A 440 13.18 -1.25 1.23
N LYS A 441 13.20 -0.50 2.32
CA LYS A 441 14.09 0.65 2.52
C LYS A 441 15.01 0.37 3.70
N PRO A 442 16.04 -0.47 3.54
CA PRO A 442 17.05 -0.65 4.57
C PRO A 442 17.64 0.72 4.94
N SER A 443 17.83 0.96 6.23
CA SER A 443 18.34 2.23 6.73
C SER A 443 19.85 2.34 6.67
N SER A 444 20.56 1.23 6.46
CA SER A 444 22.02 1.14 6.27
C SER A 444 22.39 -0.25 5.74
N ARG A 445 23.66 -0.45 5.37
CA ARG A 445 24.22 -1.78 5.01
C ARG A 445 24.23 -2.76 6.18
N GLN A 446 24.17 -2.29 7.43
CA GLN A 446 24.05 -3.16 8.59
C GLN A 446 22.60 -3.58 8.90
N CYS A 447 21.61 -3.00 8.19
CA CYS A 447 20.20 -3.31 8.37
C CYS A 447 19.89 -4.76 7.98
N PHE A 448 19.07 -5.45 8.80
CA PHE A 448 18.69 -6.84 8.55
C PHE A 448 18.02 -7.05 7.19
N LEU A 449 17.19 -6.11 6.71
CA LEU A 449 16.55 -6.20 5.40
C LEU A 449 17.58 -6.37 4.27
N TYR A 450 18.67 -5.59 4.35
CA TYR A 450 19.75 -5.65 3.37
C TYR A 450 20.63 -6.88 3.57
N ARG A 451 21.04 -7.16 4.82
CA ARG A 451 21.93 -8.26 5.14
C ARG A 451 21.35 -9.62 4.73
N GLU A 452 20.06 -9.84 4.93
CA GLU A 452 19.43 -11.08 4.49
C GLU A 452 19.43 -11.22 2.96
N LEU A 453 19.29 -10.13 2.21
CA LEU A 453 19.41 -10.17 0.75
C LEU A 453 20.84 -10.49 0.31
N ALA A 454 21.84 -9.80 0.88
CA ALA A 454 23.25 -10.05 0.57
C ALA A 454 23.65 -11.50 0.92
N ASN A 455 23.18 -12.02 2.05
CA ASN A 455 23.36 -13.41 2.45
C ASN A 455 22.68 -14.38 1.49
N LEU A 456 21.45 -14.12 1.06
CA LEU A 456 20.74 -14.94 0.08
C LEU A 456 21.52 -15.01 -1.24
N ILE A 457 21.98 -13.86 -1.75
CA ILE A 457 22.79 -13.79 -2.97
C ILE A 457 24.05 -14.63 -2.80
N ASN A 458 24.86 -14.36 -1.77
CA ASN A 458 26.15 -15.03 -1.59
C ASN A 458 26.06 -16.53 -1.25
N ARG A 459 24.92 -17.02 -0.72
CA ARG A 459 24.70 -18.46 -0.51
C ARG A 459 24.29 -19.21 -1.77
N THR A 460 23.67 -18.52 -2.73
CA THR A 460 22.98 -19.16 -3.86
C THR A 460 23.76 -19.09 -5.18
N VAL A 461 24.80 -18.24 -5.28
CA VAL A 461 25.57 -18.01 -6.52
C VAL A 461 27.07 -17.88 -6.34
#